data_AF-A0A3M1L2I1-F1
#
_entry.id   AF-A0A3M1L2I1-F1
#
_cell.length_a   1.000
_cell.length_b   1.000
_cell.length_c   1.000
_cell.angle_alpha   90.00
_cell.angle_beta   90.00
_cell.angle_gamma   90.00
#
_symmetry.space_group_name_H-M   'P 1'
#
loop_
_entity.id
_entity.type
_entity.pdbx_description
1 polymer ?
#
loop_
_entity_poly.entity_id
_entity_poly.type
_entity_poly.pdbx_seq_one_letter_code
_entity_poly.pdbx_strand_id
1 'polypeptide(L)'
;VHGALGAFFTATSMIGFMAGAGIVVRNSIILVDFIELRLSQGMPLAEAVVDAGAVRFRPMLLTAMAVVVGAAVILFDPIFQGLAISLMAGEVASLLISRMAVPILYYMAYRHREPIVTKTETAAAESGWL
;
A
#
# COMPACT_ATOMS: atom_id res chain seq x y z
N VAL A 1 15.16 -16.30 6.26
CA VAL A 1 16.14 -15.19 6.38
C VAL A 1 16.90 -15.23 7.72
N HIS A 2 16.24 -15.35 8.88
CA HIS A 2 16.94 -15.54 10.17
C HIS A 2 17.81 -16.82 10.23
N GLY A 3 17.39 -17.91 9.58
CA GLY A 3 18.20 -19.14 9.49
C GLY A 3 19.43 -19.06 8.58
N ALA A 4 19.57 -18.02 7.75
CA ALA A 4 20.68 -17.91 6.80
C ALA A 4 21.84 -17.03 7.29
N LEU A 5 21.65 -16.25 8.38
CA LEU A 5 22.60 -15.23 8.83
C LEU A 5 23.05 -15.38 10.29
N GLY A 6 22.64 -16.44 11.02
CA GLY A 6 23.14 -16.70 12.37
C GLY A 6 22.79 -15.64 13.42
N ALA A 7 21.81 -14.77 13.16
CA ALA A 7 21.37 -13.74 14.10
C ALA A 7 20.39 -14.34 15.13
N PHE A 8 20.69 -14.16 16.42
CA PHE A 8 19.84 -14.61 17.51
C PHE A 8 18.45 -13.94 17.45
N PHE A 9 17.39 -14.73 17.63
CA PHE A 9 16.03 -14.18 17.81
C PHE A 9 15.93 -13.61 19.23
N THR A 10 16.41 -12.39 19.38
CA THR A 10 16.48 -11.68 20.67
C THR A 10 15.17 -10.93 20.96
N ALA A 11 14.99 -10.52 22.21
CA ALA A 11 13.86 -9.66 22.61
C ALA A 11 13.77 -8.37 21.74
N THR A 12 14.93 -7.85 21.31
CA THR A 12 15.02 -6.70 20.40
C THR A 12 14.44 -7.00 19.00
N SER A 13 14.59 -8.21 18.47
CA SER A 13 13.96 -8.62 17.19
C SER A 13 12.43 -8.66 17.26
N MET A 14 11.85 -9.07 18.40
CA MET A 14 10.40 -9.06 18.62
C MET A 14 9.82 -7.64 18.60
N ILE A 15 10.53 -6.69 19.23
CA ILE A 15 10.15 -5.28 19.22
C ILE A 15 10.18 -4.73 17.78
N GLY A 16 11.24 -5.03 17.02
CA GLY A 16 11.33 -4.66 15.61
C GLY A 16 10.20 -5.24 14.76
N PHE A 17 9.78 -6.47 15.04
CA PHE A 17 8.66 -7.11 14.33
C PHE A 17 7.33 -6.42 14.63
N MET A 18 7.04 -6.12 15.91
CA MET A 18 5.83 -5.40 16.29
C MET A 18 5.78 -3.99 15.69
N ALA A 19 6.91 -3.28 15.69
CA ALA A 19 7.03 -1.98 15.05
C ALA A 19 6.78 -2.06 13.53
N GLY A 20 7.38 -3.03 12.84
CA GLY A 20 7.13 -3.28 11.42
C GLY A 20 5.67 -3.61 11.10
N ALA A 21 5.03 -4.44 11.93
CA ALA A 21 3.60 -4.76 11.79
C ALA A 21 2.71 -3.51 11.90
N GLY A 22 3.02 -2.60 12.83
CA GLY A 22 2.31 -1.33 12.96
C GLY A 22 2.41 -0.45 11.72
N ILE A 23 3.59 -0.40 11.09
CA ILE A 23 3.80 0.36 9.85
C ILE A 23 2.97 -0.24 8.70
N VAL A 24 2.94 -1.57 8.57
CA VAL A 24 2.13 -2.27 7.58
C VAL A 24 0.64 -1.96 7.73
N VAL A 25 0.12 -2.06 8.96
CA VAL A 25 -1.27 -1.77 9.27
C VAL A 25 -1.61 -0.32 8.93
N ARG A 26 -0.75 0.63 9.35
CA ARG A 26 -0.92 2.05 9.02
C ARG A 26 -0.92 2.29 7.51
N ASN A 27 0.03 1.72 6.77
CA ASN A 27 0.11 1.87 5.32
C ASN A 27 -1.14 1.32 4.60
N SER A 28 -1.76 0.28 5.15
CA SER A 28 -2.94 -0.39 4.59
C SER A 28 -4.24 0.35 4.90
N ILE A 29 -4.41 0.83 6.14
CA ILE A 29 -5.58 1.61 6.57
C ILE A 29 -5.71 2.87 5.71
N ILE A 30 -4.61 3.62 5.60
CA ILE A 30 -4.66 4.88 4.85
C ILE A 30 -5.07 4.53 3.40
N LEU A 31 -4.52 3.46 2.79
CA LEU A 31 -4.88 3.02 1.42
C LEU A 31 -6.39 2.88 1.20
N VAL A 32 -7.03 2.11 2.09
CA VAL A 32 -8.46 1.84 2.04
C VAL A 32 -9.27 3.11 2.25
N ASP A 33 -8.93 3.93 3.26
CA ASP A 33 -9.65 5.18 3.58
C ASP A 33 -9.71 6.12 2.38
N PHE A 34 -8.64 6.21 1.58
CA PHE A 34 -8.62 7.09 0.40
C PHE A 34 -9.43 6.52 -0.74
N ILE A 35 -9.45 5.20 -0.92
CA ILE A 35 -10.29 4.55 -1.92
C ILE A 35 -11.76 4.82 -1.59
N GLU A 36 -12.14 4.65 -0.32
CA GLU A 36 -13.50 4.94 0.16
C GLU A 36 -13.87 6.42 0.02
N LEU A 37 -12.94 7.33 0.33
CA LEU A 37 -13.12 8.76 0.12
C LEU A 37 -13.37 9.08 -1.37
N ARG A 38 -12.57 8.54 -2.29
CA ARG A 38 -12.75 8.75 -3.74
C ARG A 38 -14.04 8.14 -4.27
N LEU A 39 -14.44 6.98 -3.75
CA LEU A 39 -15.73 6.35 -4.06
C LEU A 39 -16.90 7.23 -3.62
N SER A 40 -16.84 7.82 -2.41
CA SER A 40 -17.87 8.74 -1.92
C SER A 40 -17.97 10.03 -2.75
N GLN A 41 -16.91 10.41 -3.45
CA GLN A 41 -16.86 11.53 -4.40
C GLN A 41 -17.42 11.16 -5.79
N GLY A 42 -17.91 9.93 -5.97
CA GLY A 42 -18.49 9.46 -7.23
C GLY A 42 -17.46 8.96 -8.26
N MET A 43 -16.18 8.85 -7.88
CA MET A 43 -15.13 8.36 -8.78
C MET A 43 -15.29 6.85 -9.05
N PRO A 44 -15.07 6.37 -10.29
CA PRO A 44 -15.05 4.95 -10.58
C PRO A 44 -13.98 4.22 -9.75
N LEU A 45 -14.32 3.05 -9.22
CA LEU A 45 -13.42 2.25 -8.36
C LEU A 45 -12.04 2.01 -8.98
N ALA A 46 -11.99 1.78 -10.30
CA ALA A 46 -10.73 1.54 -11.02
C ALA A 46 -9.79 2.77 -10.97
N GLU A 47 -10.34 3.95 -11.13
CA GLU A 47 -9.59 5.21 -11.13
C GLU A 47 -9.22 5.61 -9.70
N ALA A 48 -10.13 5.40 -8.74
CA ALA A 48 -9.90 5.62 -7.32
C ALA A 48 -8.73 4.76 -6.77
N VAL A 49 -8.63 3.50 -7.17
CA VAL A 49 -7.55 2.59 -6.74
C VAL A 49 -6.20 3.05 -7.30
N VAL A 50 -6.15 3.47 -8.56
CA VAL A 50 -4.91 3.96 -9.20
C VAL A 50 -4.46 5.29 -8.60
N ASP A 51 -5.39 6.24 -8.39
CA ASP A 51 -5.09 7.53 -7.76
C ASP A 51 -4.64 7.35 -6.30
N ALA A 52 -5.33 6.49 -5.54
CA ALA A 52 -4.96 6.16 -4.17
C ALA A 52 -3.55 5.55 -4.06
N GLY A 53 -3.21 4.66 -5.00
CA GLY A 53 -1.87 4.06 -5.08
C GLY A 53 -0.79 5.09 -5.43
N ALA A 54 -1.04 5.95 -6.42
CA ALA A 54 -0.08 6.94 -6.89
C ALA A 54 0.22 8.04 -5.85
N VAL A 55 -0.82 8.56 -5.19
CA VAL A 55 -0.67 9.63 -4.18
C VAL A 55 0.06 9.11 -2.94
N ARG A 56 -0.11 7.83 -2.57
CA ARG A 56 0.54 7.23 -1.42
C ARG A 56 1.97 6.81 -1.62
N PHE A 57 2.37 6.55 -2.85
CA PHE A 57 3.69 6.03 -3.14
C PHE A 57 4.80 6.95 -2.58
N ARG A 58 4.62 8.27 -2.67
CA ARG A 58 5.57 9.27 -2.13
C ARG A 58 5.73 9.17 -0.61
N PRO A 59 4.67 9.30 0.21
CA PRO A 59 4.74 9.06 1.66
C PRO A 59 5.32 7.69 2.04
N MET A 60 4.93 6.61 1.36
CA MET A 60 5.43 5.26 1.68
C MET A 60 6.93 5.14 1.42
N LEU A 61 7.42 5.73 0.33
CA LEU A 61 8.85 5.74 0.03
C LEU A 61 9.65 6.47 1.12
N LEU A 62 9.12 7.60 1.62
CA LEU A 62 9.76 8.37 2.69
C LEU A 62 9.84 7.55 3.99
N THR A 63 8.78 6.83 4.35
CA THR A 63 8.79 5.93 5.52
C THR A 63 9.85 4.86 5.37
N ALA A 64 9.90 4.21 4.20
CA ALA A 64 10.86 3.15 3.96
C ALA A 64 12.31 3.66 4.02
N MET A 65 12.57 4.83 3.45
CA MET A 65 13.88 5.48 3.55
C MET A 65 14.24 5.79 5.00
N ALA A 66 13.31 6.33 5.79
CA ALA A 66 13.54 6.60 7.20
C ALA A 66 13.86 5.34 8.01
N VAL A 67 13.14 4.23 7.76
CA VAL A 67 13.39 2.94 8.41
C VAL A 67 14.76 2.39 8.02
N VAL A 68 15.13 2.43 6.74
CA VAL A 68 16.43 1.94 6.27
C VAL A 68 17.58 2.76 6.85
N VAL A 69 17.46 4.09 6.87
CA VAL A 69 18.50 4.97 7.46
C VAL A 69 18.62 4.73 8.97
N GLY A 70 17.50 4.64 9.69
CA GLY A 70 17.51 4.35 11.13
C GLY A 70 18.08 2.97 11.45
N ALA A 71 17.66 1.94 10.70
CA ALA A 71 18.14 0.58 10.86
C ALA A 71 19.64 0.45 10.52
N ALA A 72 20.13 1.21 9.53
CA ALA A 72 21.55 1.22 9.16
C ALA A 72 22.44 1.72 10.30
N VAL A 73 22.03 2.75 11.04
CA VAL A 73 22.78 3.25 12.21
C VAL A 73 22.78 2.24 13.35
N ILE A 74 21.66 1.54 13.55
CA ILE A 74 21.49 0.55 14.63
C ILE A 74 22.24 -0.75 14.32
N LEU A 75 22.48 -1.06 13.05
CA LEU A 75 23.15 -2.28 12.60
C LEU A 75 24.61 -2.40 13.12
N PHE A 76 25.25 -1.27 13.45
CA PHE A 76 26.61 -1.24 13.98
C PHE A 76 26.71 -1.79 15.42
N ASP A 77 25.59 -1.92 16.14
CA ASP A 77 25.55 -2.49 17.49
C ASP A 77 25.06 -3.96 17.49
N PRO A 78 25.88 -4.92 17.96
CA PRO A 78 25.53 -6.35 18.00
C PRO A 78 24.26 -6.69 18.80
N ILE A 79 23.88 -5.83 19.75
CA ILE A 79 22.70 -6.00 20.62
C ILE A 79 21.39 -5.72 19.87
N PHE A 80 21.41 -4.77 18.93
CA PHE A 80 20.22 -4.29 18.21
C PHE A 80 20.20 -4.75 16.75
N GLN A 81 21.20 -5.51 16.32
CA GLN A 81 21.29 -6.05 14.96
C GLN A 81 20.01 -6.82 14.55
N GLY A 82 19.43 -7.61 15.46
CA GLY A 82 18.18 -8.33 15.22
C GLY A 82 16.96 -7.42 15.03
N LEU A 83 16.90 -6.29 15.73
CA LEU A 83 15.84 -5.28 15.58
C LEU A 83 15.92 -4.61 14.20
N ALA A 84 17.13 -4.22 13.77
CA ALA A 84 17.36 -3.57 12.49
C ALA A 84 16.93 -4.48 11.31
N ILE A 85 17.30 -5.76 11.35
CA ILE A 85 16.95 -6.74 10.32
C ILE A 85 15.43 -6.97 10.26
N SER A 86 14.79 -7.09 11.42
CA SER A 86 13.34 -7.29 11.51
C SER A 86 12.55 -6.10 10.94
N LEU A 87 12.97 -4.88 11.27
CA LEU A 87 12.37 -3.65 10.72
C LEU A 87 12.55 -3.55 9.21
N MET A 88 13.77 -3.77 8.71
CA MET A 88 14.03 -3.72 7.26
C MET A 88 13.19 -4.76 6.50
N ALA A 89 13.10 -5.98 7.02
CA ALA A 89 12.28 -7.03 6.39
C ALA A 89 10.78 -6.69 6.43
N GLY A 90 10.28 -6.18 7.55
CA GLY A 90 8.88 -5.76 7.70
C GLY A 90 8.50 -4.61 6.76
N GLU A 91 9.40 -3.63 6.61
CA GLU A 91 9.17 -2.47 5.74
C GLU A 91 9.17 -2.85 4.26
N VAL A 92 10.14 -3.66 3.83
CA VAL A 92 10.19 -4.17 2.45
C VAL A 92 8.94 -4.99 2.14
N ALA A 93 8.49 -5.83 3.07
CA ALA A 93 7.24 -6.56 2.93
C ALA A 93 6.03 -5.62 2.81
N SER A 94 5.97 -4.55 3.63
CA SER A 94 4.91 -3.54 3.56
C SER A 94 4.83 -2.89 2.19
N LEU A 95 5.97 -2.43 1.66
CA LEU A 95 6.06 -1.81 0.35
C LEU A 95 5.64 -2.76 -0.77
N LEU A 96 6.07 -4.02 -0.70
CA LEU A 96 5.71 -5.05 -1.68
C LEU A 96 4.21 -5.33 -1.66
N ILE A 97 3.63 -5.56 -0.48
CA ILE A 97 2.19 -5.82 -0.32
C ILE A 97 1.40 -4.63 -0.83
N SER A 98 1.77 -3.41 -0.47
CA SER A 98 1.06 -2.21 -0.88
C SER A 98 1.15 -1.96 -2.40
N ARG A 99 2.33 -2.17 -3.00
CA ARG A 99 2.51 -2.09 -4.47
C ARG A 99 1.72 -3.16 -5.21
N MET A 100 1.59 -4.37 -4.66
CA MET A 100 0.78 -5.45 -5.21
C MET A 100 -0.72 -5.23 -5.00
N ALA A 101 -1.13 -4.49 -3.96
CA ALA A 101 -2.53 -4.21 -3.67
C ALA A 101 -3.19 -3.39 -4.79
N VAL A 102 -2.49 -2.43 -5.40
CA VAL A 102 -3.02 -1.61 -6.51
C VAL A 102 -3.53 -2.44 -7.70
N PRO A 103 -2.72 -3.32 -8.33
CA PRO A 103 -3.18 -4.15 -9.44
C PRO A 103 -4.23 -5.19 -9.02
N ILE A 104 -4.14 -5.75 -7.81
CA ILE A 104 -5.12 -6.73 -7.30
C ILE A 104 -6.49 -6.06 -7.14
N LEU A 105 -6.53 -4.89 -6.50
CA LEU A 105 -7.75 -4.11 -6.31
C LEU A 105 -8.33 -3.65 -7.65
N TYR A 106 -7.48 -3.25 -8.60
CA TYR A 106 -7.91 -2.92 -9.96
C TYR A 106 -8.55 -4.13 -10.66
N TYR A 107 -7.92 -5.31 -10.60
CA TYR A 107 -8.45 -6.52 -11.22
C TYR A 107 -9.77 -6.98 -10.56
N MET A 108 -9.87 -6.92 -9.23
CA MET A 108 -11.11 -7.21 -8.51
C MET A 108 -12.23 -6.23 -8.86
N ALA A 109 -11.91 -4.94 -9.01
CA ALA A 109 -12.84 -3.90 -9.43
C ALA A 109 -13.35 -4.13 -10.86
N TYR A 110 -12.45 -4.50 -11.78
CA TYR A 110 -12.77 -4.73 -13.19
C TYR A 110 -13.55 -6.04 -13.40
N ARG A 111 -13.34 -7.04 -12.55
CA ARG A 111 -14.07 -8.32 -12.60
C ARG A 111 -15.57 -8.19 -12.27
N HIS A 112 -15.99 -7.11 -11.62
CA HIS A 112 -17.38 -6.93 -11.18
C HIS A 112 -18.16 -5.80 -11.89
N ARG A 113 -17.63 -5.18 -12.95
CA ARG A 113 -18.39 -4.17 -13.70
C ARG A 113 -18.39 -4.47 -15.20
N GLU A 114 -19.55 -4.90 -15.67
CA GLU A 114 -19.98 -4.66 -17.05
C GLU A 114 -19.88 -3.15 -17.34
N PRO A 115 -19.47 -2.75 -18.56
CA PRO A 115 -19.34 -1.35 -18.91
C PRO A 115 -20.73 -0.71 -18.90
N ILE A 116 -20.97 0.20 -17.95
CA ILE A 116 -22.14 1.07 -18.00
C ILE A 116 -21.90 2.04 -19.17
N VAL A 117 -22.40 1.67 -20.34
CA VAL A 117 -22.49 2.55 -21.50
C VAL A 117 -23.44 3.68 -21.13
N THR A 118 -22.87 4.86 -20.86
CA THR A 118 -23.64 6.10 -20.71
C THR A 118 -24.29 6.44 -22.05
N LYS A 119 -25.49 5.91 -22.25
CA LYS A 119 -26.35 6.17 -23.40
C LYS A 119 -27.02 7.53 -23.21
N THR A 120 -26.25 8.61 -23.31
CA THR A 120 -26.79 9.99 -23.20
C THR A 120 -26.75 10.77 -24.51
N GLU A 121 -26.10 10.26 -25.56
CA GLU A 121 -26.05 10.99 -26.84
C GLU A 121 -27.16 10.65 -27.86
N THR A 122 -27.97 9.60 -27.66
CA THR A 122 -29.02 9.24 -28.65
C THR A 122 -30.39 9.88 -28.41
N ALA A 123 -30.62 10.58 -27.29
CA ALA A 123 -31.94 11.20 -27.00
C ALA A 123 -32.09 12.65 -27.49
N ALA A 124 -30.99 13.32 -27.85
CA ALA A 124 -31.02 14.72 -28.32
C ALA A 124 -31.24 14.86 -29.84
N ALA A 125 -31.22 13.75 -30.60
CA ALA A 125 -31.41 13.76 -32.05
C ALA A 125 -32.88 13.53 -32.49
N GLU A 126 -33.75 13.05 -31.60
CA GLU A 126 -35.16 12.73 -31.93
C GLU A 126 -36.15 13.85 -31.58
N SER A 127 -35.75 14.88 -30.83
CA SER A 127 -36.61 16.04 -30.49
C SER A 127 -36.49 17.23 -31.46
N GLY A 128 -35.74 17.07 -32.55
CA GLY A 128 -35.59 18.08 -33.61
C GLY A 128 -36.47 17.86 -34.85
N TRP A 129 -37.27 16.79 -34.88
CA TRP A 129 -38.09 16.42 -36.04
C TRP A 129 -39.47 15.83 -35.68
N LEU A 130 -40.11 16.26 -34.59
CA LEU A 130 -41.57 16.23 -34.36
C LEU A 130 -41.92 17.31 -33.33
#